data_AF-A0A933QEX2-F1
#
_entry.id   AF-A0A933QEX2-F1
#
_cell.length_a   1.000
_cell.length_b   1.000
_cell.length_c   1.000
_cell.angle_alpha   90.00
_cell.angle_beta   90.00
_cell.angle_gamma   90.00
#
_symmetry.space_group_name_H-M   'P 1'
#
loop_
_entity.id
_entity.type
_entity.pdbx_description
1 polymer ?
#
loop_
_entity_poly.entity_id
_entity_poly.type
_entity_poly.pdbx_seq_one_letter_code
_entity_poly.pdbx_strand_id
1 'polypeptide(L)'
;PYGKEPIPLLQERATMHGFDVQLLPVAHPGVEQKATWLQIRQSKPDYVLLWGWGVMNSTSLKEAQATGYPRDRMYGIWWAGAEPDVKDVGEGAKGYNAMTLQHGAEPNSKVVKDMLAMVHAKGQGTGPKEEVGSVLYMRGLLSAMLGVEGVRKAQERYGKGKTMTGEQVRWGLENLNLDQKTLDGMGFAGVMRPVQTSCLDHMGSSWVRVHTWDGAKWNFSSDWYQADEKVLRPMVMLASGRYAEEKKLTPRTPEQCKQ
;
A
#
# COMPACT_ATOMS: atom_id res chain seq x y z
N PRO A 1 9.11 -14.69 1.17
CA PRO A 1 9.04 -14.01 2.49
C PRO A 1 8.93 -12.49 2.28
N TYR A 2 7.96 -11.83 2.93
CA TYR A 2 7.61 -10.41 2.71
C TYR A 2 8.81 -9.46 2.60
N GLY A 3 9.73 -9.45 3.57
CA GLY A 3 10.87 -8.52 3.58
C GLY A 3 11.93 -8.72 2.48
N LYS A 4 11.84 -9.82 1.71
CA LYS A 4 12.78 -10.11 0.60
C LYS A 4 12.24 -9.71 -0.76
N GLU A 5 10.94 -9.43 -0.86
CA GLU A 5 10.25 -9.09 -2.11
C GLU A 5 10.91 -7.96 -2.92
N PRO A 6 11.35 -6.82 -2.31
CA PRO A 6 11.88 -5.71 -3.10
C PRO A 6 13.35 -5.87 -3.50
N ILE A 7 14.08 -6.83 -2.93
CA ILE A 7 15.53 -6.92 -3.05
C ILE A 7 15.98 -6.93 -4.52
N PRO A 8 15.41 -7.76 -5.42
CA PRO A 8 15.81 -7.77 -6.82
C PRO A 8 15.61 -6.41 -7.49
N LEU A 9 14.50 -5.72 -7.19
CA LEU A 9 14.21 -4.41 -7.77
C LEU A 9 15.19 -3.34 -7.26
N LEU A 10 15.50 -3.37 -5.96
CA LEU A 10 16.45 -2.42 -5.37
C LEU A 10 17.86 -2.60 -5.94
N GLN A 11 18.31 -3.84 -6.14
CA GLN A 11 19.60 -4.15 -6.77
C GLN A 11 19.66 -3.74 -8.24
N GLU A 12 18.57 -3.95 -8.99
CA GLU A 12 18.46 -3.49 -10.37
C GLU A 12 18.53 -1.95 -10.44
N ARG A 13 17.77 -1.27 -9.57
CA ARG A 13 17.78 0.21 -9.46
C ARG A 13 19.14 0.75 -9.04
N ALA A 14 19.83 0.08 -8.11
CA ALA A 14 21.19 0.41 -7.68
C ALA A 14 22.15 0.40 -8.87
N THR A 15 22.08 -0.66 -9.68
CA THR A 15 22.90 -0.80 -10.91
C THR A 15 22.58 0.29 -11.93
N MET A 16 21.30 0.59 -12.14
CA MET A 16 20.87 1.62 -13.10
C MET A 16 21.27 3.05 -12.70
N HIS A 17 21.20 3.37 -11.41
CA HIS A 17 21.30 4.74 -10.91
C HIS A 17 22.59 5.03 -10.12
N GLY A 18 23.43 4.02 -9.91
CA GLY A 18 24.75 4.17 -9.30
C GLY A 18 24.73 4.44 -7.79
N PHE A 19 23.69 4.03 -7.08
CA PHE A 19 23.64 4.09 -5.61
C PHE A 19 23.97 2.73 -4.99
N ASP A 20 24.53 2.73 -3.78
CA ASP A 20 24.80 1.51 -3.02
C ASP A 20 23.56 1.04 -2.24
N VAL A 21 23.33 -0.28 -2.22
CA VAL A 21 22.26 -0.91 -1.42
C VAL A 21 22.85 -1.82 -0.36
N GLN A 22 22.76 -1.39 0.89
CA GLN A 22 23.06 -2.23 2.05
C GLN A 22 21.79 -2.95 2.50
N LEU A 23 21.79 -4.28 2.42
CA LEU A 23 20.68 -5.12 2.88
C LEU A 23 20.86 -5.48 4.36
N LEU A 24 19.94 -5.01 5.20
CA LEU A 24 20.01 -5.16 6.65
C LEU A 24 18.80 -5.97 7.15
N PRO A 25 18.91 -7.31 7.26
CA PRO A 25 17.81 -8.13 7.71
C PRO A 25 17.54 -7.92 9.20
N VAL A 26 16.26 -7.88 9.56
CA VAL A 26 15.77 -7.90 10.95
C VAL A 26 14.98 -9.18 11.16
N ALA A 27 15.40 -9.99 12.14
CA ALA A 27 14.73 -11.25 12.46
C ALA A 27 13.35 -11.00 13.10
N HIS A 28 12.36 -11.81 12.76
CA HIS A 28 11.04 -11.78 13.41
C HIS A 28 11.18 -12.08 14.92
N PRO A 29 10.49 -11.35 15.83
CA PRO A 29 9.43 -10.36 15.58
C PRO A 29 9.90 -8.93 15.33
N GLY A 30 11.21 -8.69 15.27
CA GLY A 30 11.80 -7.39 14.93
C GLY A 30 11.77 -6.37 16.08
N VAL A 31 11.69 -6.83 17.32
CA VAL A 31 11.76 -5.99 18.53
C VAL A 31 13.21 -5.69 18.96
N GLU A 32 14.16 -6.54 18.57
CA GLU A 32 15.60 -6.33 18.81
C GLU A 32 16.27 -5.86 17.52
N GLN A 33 16.61 -4.57 17.44
CA GLN A 33 17.23 -3.99 16.23
C GLN A 33 18.51 -3.21 16.50
N LYS A 34 18.96 -3.15 17.75
CA LYS A 34 20.14 -2.37 18.15
C LYS A 34 21.37 -2.66 17.31
N ALA A 35 21.66 -3.94 17.03
CA ALA A 35 22.81 -4.33 16.20
C ALA A 35 22.68 -3.81 14.76
N THR A 36 21.47 -3.85 14.19
CA THR A 36 21.19 -3.31 12.85
C THR A 36 21.35 -1.79 12.82
N TRP A 37 20.83 -1.08 13.82
CA TRP A 37 20.95 0.37 13.90
C TRP A 37 22.36 0.86 14.23
N LEU A 38 23.17 0.06 14.95
CA LEU A 38 24.60 0.30 15.08
C LEU A 38 25.31 0.20 13.73
N GLN A 39 24.95 -0.76 12.87
CA GLN A 39 25.48 -0.84 11.50
C GLN A 39 25.08 0.38 10.67
N ILE A 40 23.81 0.81 10.73
CA ILE A 40 23.34 2.04 10.06
C ILE A 40 24.15 3.26 10.53
N ARG A 41 24.36 3.40 11.83
CA ARG A 41 25.16 4.50 12.39
C ARG A 41 26.62 4.47 11.91
N GLN A 42 27.19 3.28 11.76
CA GLN A 42 28.58 3.10 11.30
C GLN A 42 28.70 3.38 9.79
N SER A 43 27.78 2.89 8.97
CA SER A 43 27.80 3.09 7.51
C SER A 43 27.34 4.48 7.08
N LYS A 44 26.61 5.21 7.94
CA LYS A 44 26.11 6.58 7.69
C LYS A 44 25.41 6.71 6.32
N PRO A 45 24.40 5.87 6.02
CA PRO A 45 23.73 5.92 4.73
C PRO A 45 23.00 7.25 4.56
N ASP A 46 22.83 7.70 3.32
CA ASP A 46 22.06 8.90 3.00
C ASP A 46 20.58 8.73 3.35
N TYR A 47 20.03 7.54 3.11
CA TYR A 47 18.63 7.21 3.34
C TYR A 47 18.46 5.79 3.92
N VAL A 48 17.40 5.60 4.69
CA VAL A 48 16.95 4.28 5.15
C VAL A 48 15.55 4.01 4.59
N LEU A 49 15.43 2.94 3.80
CA LEU A 49 14.14 2.39 3.38
C LEU A 49 13.70 1.33 4.40
N LEU A 50 12.67 1.64 5.18
CA LEU A 50 12.10 0.73 6.17
C LEU A 50 11.03 -0.18 5.52
N TRP A 51 11.47 -1.37 5.13
CA TRP A 51 10.57 -2.45 4.67
C TRP A 51 10.04 -3.28 5.83
N GLY A 52 9.37 -2.61 6.78
CA GLY A 52 8.90 -3.22 8.03
C GLY A 52 7.44 -3.64 8.02
N TRP A 53 7.01 -4.33 9.07
CA TRP A 53 5.63 -4.69 9.34
C TRP A 53 5.36 -4.85 10.84
N GLY A 54 4.30 -4.22 11.34
CA GLY A 54 3.88 -4.35 12.74
C GLY A 54 4.89 -3.74 13.73
N VAL A 55 5.10 -4.41 14.86
CA VAL A 55 5.87 -3.88 16.00
C VAL A 55 7.30 -3.43 15.64
N MET A 56 7.90 -4.03 14.62
CA MET A 56 9.25 -3.65 14.19
C MET A 56 9.33 -2.21 13.66
N ASN A 57 8.22 -1.64 13.20
CA ASN A 57 8.20 -0.28 12.66
C ASN A 57 8.47 0.75 13.77
N SER A 58 7.74 0.65 14.89
CA SER A 58 7.93 1.54 16.04
C SER A 58 9.28 1.30 16.72
N THR A 59 9.74 0.05 16.80
CA THR A 59 11.11 -0.27 17.24
C THR A 59 12.16 0.42 16.38
N SER A 60 12.02 0.37 15.05
CA SER A 60 12.97 0.99 14.12
C SER A 60 13.08 2.50 14.35
N LEU A 61 11.95 3.18 14.56
CA LEU A 61 11.91 4.61 14.83
C LEU A 61 12.52 4.98 16.18
N LYS A 62 12.29 4.17 17.22
CA LYS A 62 12.93 4.35 18.54
C LYS A 62 14.44 4.20 18.47
N GLU A 63 14.93 3.20 17.72
CA GLU A 63 16.37 3.01 17.51
C GLU A 63 17.00 4.09 16.64
N ALA A 64 16.29 4.58 15.61
CA ALA A 64 16.71 5.74 14.84
C ALA A 64 16.86 6.98 15.75
N GLN A 65 15.91 7.20 16.67
CA GLN A 65 16.02 8.26 17.67
C GLN A 65 17.22 8.05 18.61
N ALA A 66 17.39 6.85 19.15
CA ALA A 66 18.48 6.52 20.08
C ALA A 66 19.88 6.63 19.46
N THR A 67 20.00 6.33 18.16
CA THR A 67 21.26 6.40 17.42
C THR A 67 21.51 7.75 16.76
N GLY A 68 20.52 8.66 16.79
CA GLY A 68 20.61 9.99 16.19
C GLY A 68 20.45 10.01 14.68
N TYR A 69 19.90 8.95 14.06
CA TYR A 69 19.61 8.93 12.64
C TYR A 69 18.43 9.88 12.32
N PRO A 70 18.55 10.74 11.29
CA PRO A 70 17.54 11.74 10.95
C PRO A 70 16.27 11.07 10.36
N ARG A 71 15.11 11.27 11.01
CA ARG A 71 13.85 10.63 10.61
C ARG A 71 13.32 11.14 9.27
N ASP A 72 13.62 12.38 8.90
CA ASP A 72 13.35 12.96 7.57
C ASP A 72 14.12 12.27 6.43
N ARG A 73 15.13 11.44 6.75
CA ARG A 73 15.82 10.57 5.79
C ARG A 73 15.42 9.10 5.91
N MET A 74 14.34 8.81 6.62
CA MET A 74 13.73 7.48 6.70
C MET A 74 12.44 7.47 5.87
N TYR A 75 12.29 6.42 5.06
CA TYR A 75 11.12 6.18 4.24
C TYR A 75 10.56 4.79 4.54
N GLY A 76 9.39 4.72 5.15
CA GLY A 76 8.61 3.49 5.27
C GLY A 76 7.89 3.15 3.99
N ILE A 77 7.63 1.85 3.79
CA ILE A 77 6.61 1.44 2.82
C ILE A 77 5.21 1.51 3.41
N TRP A 78 4.19 1.17 2.63
CA TRP A 78 2.77 1.31 3.02
C TRP A 78 2.35 0.45 4.22
N TRP A 79 3.15 -0.55 4.62
CA TRP A 79 2.96 -1.32 5.87
C TRP A 79 3.72 -0.75 7.07
N ALA A 80 4.42 0.36 6.90
CA ALA A 80 5.21 1.06 7.90
C ALA A 80 4.87 2.56 7.95
N GLY A 81 3.62 2.91 7.65
CA GLY A 81 3.12 4.28 7.55
C GLY A 81 1.72 4.44 8.14
N ALA A 82 1.28 3.54 9.02
CA ALA A 82 0.01 3.69 9.72
C ALA A 82 0.21 4.36 11.09
N GLU A 83 -0.87 4.87 11.67
CA GLU A 83 -0.86 5.51 12.98
C GLU A 83 -0.24 4.61 14.08
N PRO A 84 -0.54 3.29 14.17
CA PRO A 84 0.09 2.43 15.18
C PRO A 84 1.61 2.27 15.03
N ASP A 85 2.17 2.54 13.85
CA ASP A 85 3.61 2.44 13.61
C ASP A 85 4.39 3.60 14.26
N VAL A 86 3.73 4.75 14.44
CA VAL A 86 4.37 6.02 14.83
C VAL A 86 3.84 6.62 16.13
N LYS A 87 2.59 6.31 16.50
CA LYS A 87 1.88 7.00 17.60
C LYS A 87 2.61 6.88 18.94
N ASP A 88 3.17 5.71 19.26
CA ASP A 88 3.91 5.48 20.50
C ASP A 88 5.29 6.17 20.54
N VAL A 89 5.80 6.58 19.37
CA VAL A 89 7.03 7.35 19.24
C VAL A 89 6.74 8.85 19.23
N GLY A 90 5.57 9.25 18.72
CA GLY A 90 5.05 10.61 18.76
C GLY A 90 6.01 11.63 18.15
N GLU A 91 6.37 12.65 18.91
CA GLU A 91 7.37 13.66 18.53
C GLU A 91 8.73 13.07 18.16
N GLY A 92 9.11 11.91 18.72
CA GLY A 92 10.36 11.23 18.36
C GLY A 92 10.41 10.79 16.90
N ALA A 93 9.25 10.54 16.28
CA ALA A 93 9.11 10.15 14.88
C ALA A 93 8.87 11.33 13.93
N LYS A 94 8.82 12.57 14.43
CA LYS A 94 8.59 13.75 13.59
C LYS A 94 9.57 13.81 12.41
N GLY A 95 9.03 14.06 11.22
CA GLY A 95 9.77 14.07 9.96
C GLY A 95 9.82 12.72 9.26
N TYR A 96 9.45 11.61 9.91
CA TYR A 96 9.41 10.30 9.28
C TYR A 96 8.46 10.28 8.08
N ASN A 97 8.96 9.78 6.95
CA ASN A 97 8.20 9.64 5.71
C ASN A 97 7.73 8.20 5.55
N ALA A 98 6.56 8.01 4.96
CA ALA A 98 6.14 6.71 4.47
C ALA A 98 5.40 6.83 3.14
N MET A 99 5.59 5.82 2.29
CA MET A 99 4.83 5.68 1.06
C MET A 99 3.45 5.17 1.41
N THR A 100 2.43 5.87 0.96
CA THR A 100 1.07 5.37 0.98
C THR A 100 0.77 4.73 -0.36
N LEU A 101 -0.16 3.77 -0.37
CA LEU A 101 -0.83 3.40 -1.62
C LEU A 101 -1.65 4.61 -2.11
N GLN A 102 -2.67 4.35 -2.92
CA GLN A 102 -3.59 5.38 -3.38
C GLN A 102 -4.14 6.24 -2.21
N HIS A 103 -4.47 5.65 -1.06
CA HIS A 103 -5.02 6.36 0.11
C HIS A 103 -3.99 6.56 1.23
N GLY A 104 -4.16 7.61 2.03
CA GLY A 104 -3.44 7.84 3.30
C GLY A 104 -4.40 7.92 4.50
N ALA A 105 -4.10 8.83 5.43
CA ALA A 105 -5.05 9.28 6.44
C ALA A 105 -5.96 10.36 5.83
N GLU A 106 -7.27 10.14 5.83
CA GLU A 106 -8.24 10.92 5.07
C GLU A 106 -9.46 11.37 5.90
N PRO A 107 -9.28 11.89 7.14
CA PRO A 107 -10.37 12.16 8.07
C PRO A 107 -11.40 13.18 7.55
N ASN A 108 -11.02 13.98 6.56
CA ASN A 108 -11.85 15.03 5.98
C ASN A 108 -12.58 14.63 4.70
N SER A 109 -12.29 13.44 4.16
CA SER A 109 -12.91 12.93 2.93
C SER A 109 -14.42 12.76 3.08
N LYS A 110 -15.16 12.85 1.96
CA LYS A 110 -16.61 12.68 1.98
C LYS A 110 -16.97 11.28 2.50
N VAL A 111 -16.28 10.25 2.02
CA VAL A 111 -16.55 8.87 2.45
C VAL A 111 -16.38 8.67 3.96
N VAL A 112 -15.40 9.33 4.59
CA VAL A 112 -15.24 9.29 6.06
C VAL A 112 -16.40 9.97 6.78
N LYS A 113 -16.81 11.16 6.32
CA LYS A 113 -17.96 11.88 6.89
C LYS A 113 -19.25 11.07 6.76
N ASP A 114 -19.43 10.44 5.61
CA ASP A 114 -20.54 9.52 5.32
C ASP A 114 -20.53 8.31 6.26
N MET A 115 -19.38 7.66 6.48
CA MET A 115 -19.25 6.54 7.43
C MET A 115 -19.56 6.96 8.86
N LEU A 116 -19.08 8.13 9.29
CA LEU A 116 -19.38 8.68 10.61
C LEU A 116 -20.88 8.94 10.78
N ALA A 117 -21.54 9.53 9.79
CA ALA A 117 -22.95 9.92 9.86
C ALA A 117 -23.93 8.74 9.67
N MET A 118 -23.63 7.85 8.72
CA MET A 118 -24.56 6.78 8.33
C MET A 118 -24.38 5.50 9.13
N VAL A 119 -23.18 5.24 9.66
CA VAL A 119 -22.83 3.98 10.33
C VAL A 119 -22.53 4.21 11.82
N HIS A 120 -21.49 4.99 12.14
CA HIS A 120 -21.08 5.16 13.55
C HIS A 120 -22.09 5.95 14.37
N ALA A 121 -22.69 7.02 13.84
CA ALA A 121 -23.71 7.80 14.56
C ALA A 121 -24.99 7.01 14.86
N LYS A 122 -25.24 5.92 14.12
CA LYS A 122 -26.36 5.00 14.36
C LYS A 122 -26.00 3.83 15.28
N GLY A 123 -24.79 3.80 15.84
CA GLY A 123 -24.31 2.69 16.66
C GLY A 123 -24.07 1.39 15.88
N GLN A 124 -23.93 1.47 14.55
CA GLN A 124 -23.72 0.32 13.67
C GLN A 124 -22.26 0.16 13.23
N GLY A 125 -21.37 1.01 13.73
CA GLY A 125 -19.94 0.93 13.46
C GLY A 125 -19.26 -0.09 14.37
N THR A 126 -18.27 -0.79 13.84
CA THR A 126 -17.33 -1.60 14.62
C THR A 126 -16.03 -0.81 14.82
N GLY A 127 -15.37 -1.03 15.95
CA GLY A 127 -14.13 -0.34 16.31
C GLY A 127 -14.29 1.11 16.77
N PRO A 128 -13.18 1.77 17.16
CA PRO A 128 -13.22 3.12 17.71
C PRO A 128 -13.60 4.17 16.65
N LYS A 129 -14.45 5.13 17.02
CA LYS A 129 -14.96 6.16 16.08
C LYS A 129 -13.85 7.12 15.65
N GLU A 130 -12.89 7.36 16.52
CA GLU A 130 -11.71 8.20 16.32
C GLU A 130 -10.73 7.63 15.29
N GLU A 131 -10.80 6.34 14.98
CA GLU A 131 -9.97 5.71 13.96
C GLU A 131 -10.57 5.80 12.56
N VAL A 132 -11.82 6.27 12.42
CA VAL A 132 -12.47 6.43 11.11
C VAL A 132 -11.71 7.48 10.30
N GLY A 133 -11.14 7.06 9.17
CA GLY A 133 -10.29 7.89 8.32
C GLY A 133 -8.78 7.75 8.59
N SER A 134 -8.38 6.96 9.58
CA SER A 134 -6.99 6.51 9.74
C SER A 134 -6.53 5.68 8.55
N VAL A 135 -5.22 5.53 8.36
CA VAL A 135 -4.64 4.79 7.22
C VAL A 135 -5.20 3.37 7.13
N LEU A 136 -5.30 2.65 8.24
CA LEU A 136 -5.79 1.27 8.23
C LEU A 136 -7.31 1.18 8.01
N TYR A 137 -8.08 2.12 8.57
CA TYR A 137 -9.52 2.20 8.30
C TYR A 137 -9.78 2.42 6.81
N MET A 138 -9.08 3.39 6.22
CA MET A 138 -9.18 3.70 4.79
C MET A 138 -8.76 2.50 3.93
N ARG A 139 -7.75 1.73 4.35
CA ARG A 139 -7.36 0.50 3.64
C ARG A 139 -8.47 -0.52 3.58
N GLY A 140 -9.12 -0.79 4.71
CA GLY A 140 -10.25 -1.70 4.79
C GLY A 140 -11.42 -1.22 3.92
N LEU A 141 -11.72 0.08 3.99
CA LEU A 141 -12.79 0.70 3.22
C LEU A 141 -12.55 0.62 1.70
N LEU A 142 -11.34 0.91 1.23
CA LEU A 142 -10.99 0.79 -0.19
C LEU A 142 -11.01 -0.67 -0.65
N SER A 143 -10.51 -1.60 0.17
CA SER A 143 -10.54 -3.03 -0.16
C SER A 143 -11.97 -3.54 -0.32
N ALA A 144 -12.87 -3.13 0.59
CA ALA A 144 -14.28 -3.46 0.51
C ALA A 144 -14.94 -2.83 -0.74
N MET A 145 -14.64 -1.56 -1.03
CA MET A 145 -15.13 -0.87 -2.23
C MET A 145 -14.72 -1.62 -3.50
N LEU A 146 -13.45 -1.97 -3.67
CA LEU A 146 -12.98 -2.70 -4.85
C LEU A 146 -13.69 -4.06 -5.01
N GLY A 147 -13.91 -4.79 -3.91
CA GLY A 147 -14.67 -6.04 -3.91
C GLY A 147 -16.13 -5.84 -4.35
N VAL A 148 -16.80 -4.81 -3.82
CA VAL A 148 -18.18 -4.46 -4.18
C VAL A 148 -18.29 -4.03 -5.64
N GLU A 149 -17.36 -3.20 -6.13
CA GLU A 149 -17.30 -2.79 -7.54
C GLU A 149 -17.06 -3.99 -8.47
N GLY A 150 -16.23 -4.94 -8.08
CA GLY A 150 -16.01 -6.17 -8.84
C GLY A 150 -17.28 -6.99 -8.99
N VAL A 151 -18.03 -7.18 -7.90
CA VAL A 151 -19.34 -7.86 -7.93
C VAL A 151 -20.36 -7.06 -8.75
N ARG A 152 -20.37 -5.73 -8.65
CA ARG A 152 -21.27 -4.87 -9.45
C ARG A 152 -20.98 -5.03 -10.94
N LYS A 153 -19.70 -5.01 -11.35
CA LYS A 153 -19.30 -5.23 -12.75
C LYS A 153 -19.71 -6.62 -13.24
N ALA A 154 -19.54 -7.65 -12.41
CA ALA A 154 -20.04 -8.99 -12.73
C ALA A 154 -21.56 -9.00 -12.93
N GLN A 155 -22.33 -8.35 -12.05
CA GLN A 155 -23.78 -8.28 -12.15
C GLN A 155 -24.27 -7.52 -13.39
N GLU A 156 -23.55 -6.49 -13.84
CA GLU A 156 -23.85 -5.79 -15.10
C GLU A 156 -23.84 -6.76 -16.30
N ARG A 157 -22.94 -7.75 -16.30
CA ARG A 157 -22.82 -8.74 -17.39
C ARG A 157 -23.72 -9.98 -17.19
N TYR A 158 -23.76 -10.55 -15.99
CA TYR A 158 -24.38 -11.87 -15.74
C TYR A 158 -25.76 -11.80 -15.08
N GLY A 159 -26.23 -10.61 -14.70
CA GLY A 159 -27.59 -10.36 -14.25
C GLY A 159 -27.65 -9.54 -12.95
N LYS A 160 -28.25 -8.35 -13.05
CA LYS A 160 -28.43 -7.42 -11.93
C LYS A 160 -29.18 -8.08 -10.77
N GLY A 161 -28.64 -7.95 -9.56
CA GLY A 161 -29.25 -8.47 -8.33
C GLY A 161 -29.11 -9.99 -8.13
N LYS A 162 -28.45 -10.72 -9.05
CA LYS A 162 -28.18 -12.15 -8.87
C LYS A 162 -26.91 -12.38 -8.04
N THR A 163 -26.85 -13.52 -7.36
CA THR A 163 -25.61 -14.02 -6.76
C THR A 163 -24.61 -14.38 -7.86
N MET A 164 -23.37 -13.95 -7.71
CA MET A 164 -22.29 -14.20 -8.68
C MET A 164 -21.45 -15.42 -8.26
N THR A 165 -21.03 -16.23 -9.23
CA THR A 165 -20.03 -17.28 -8.99
C THR A 165 -18.62 -16.67 -8.87
N GLY A 166 -17.65 -17.43 -8.34
CA GLY A 166 -16.26 -16.96 -8.25
C GLY A 166 -15.66 -16.58 -9.60
N GLU A 167 -16.00 -17.29 -10.68
CA GLU A 167 -15.56 -16.98 -12.04
C GLU A 167 -16.16 -15.66 -12.56
N GLN A 168 -17.44 -15.40 -12.26
CA GLN A 168 -18.10 -14.16 -12.63
C GLN A 168 -17.52 -12.97 -11.85
N VAL A 169 -17.24 -13.15 -10.55
CA VAL A 169 -16.59 -12.12 -9.74
C VAL A 169 -15.16 -11.86 -10.22
N ARG A 170 -14.40 -12.90 -10.57
CA ARG A 170 -13.09 -12.74 -11.23
C ARG A 170 -13.23 -11.89 -12.49
N TRP A 171 -14.19 -12.19 -13.35
CA TRP A 171 -14.43 -11.40 -14.56
C TRP A 171 -14.71 -9.92 -14.22
N GLY A 172 -15.56 -9.65 -13.23
CA GLY A 172 -15.84 -8.29 -12.78
C GLY A 172 -14.62 -7.56 -12.23
N LEU A 173 -13.78 -8.24 -11.44
CA LEU A 173 -12.52 -7.73 -10.91
C LEU A 173 -11.45 -7.52 -11.98
N GLU A 174 -11.48 -8.28 -13.07
CA GLU A 174 -10.63 -8.10 -14.25
C GLU A 174 -11.17 -7.03 -15.21
N ASN A 175 -12.34 -6.44 -14.95
CA ASN A 175 -12.96 -5.42 -15.79
C ASN A 175 -13.42 -4.21 -14.96
N LEU A 176 -12.71 -3.93 -13.86
CA LEU A 176 -12.94 -2.69 -13.12
C LEU A 176 -12.56 -1.51 -14.00
N ASN A 177 -13.40 -0.48 -13.98
CA ASN A 177 -13.13 0.80 -14.61
C ASN A 177 -13.70 1.89 -13.69
N LEU A 178 -12.93 2.24 -12.67
CA LEU A 178 -13.28 3.26 -11.69
C LEU A 178 -12.70 4.59 -12.17
N ASP A 179 -13.46 5.30 -12.99
CA ASP A 179 -13.10 6.64 -13.44
C ASP A 179 -13.28 7.69 -12.32
N GLN A 180 -12.81 8.91 -12.56
CA GLN A 180 -12.89 9.97 -11.55
C GLN A 180 -14.35 10.28 -11.16
N LYS A 181 -15.27 10.29 -12.13
CA LYS A 181 -16.69 10.55 -11.88
C LYS A 181 -17.30 9.51 -10.93
N THR A 182 -16.95 8.25 -11.12
CA THR A 182 -17.40 7.13 -10.28
C THR A 182 -16.83 7.26 -8.87
N LEU A 183 -15.54 7.54 -8.74
CA LEU A 183 -14.89 7.76 -7.45
C LEU A 183 -15.47 8.96 -6.70
N ASP A 184 -15.72 10.07 -7.38
CA ASP A 184 -16.33 11.27 -6.80
C ASP A 184 -17.75 10.98 -6.29
N GLY A 185 -18.55 10.27 -7.08
CA GLY A 185 -19.90 9.85 -6.70
C GLY A 185 -19.95 8.95 -5.46
N MET A 186 -18.89 8.19 -5.21
CA MET A 186 -18.71 7.35 -4.02
C MET A 186 -18.04 8.08 -2.85
N GLY A 187 -17.64 9.35 -3.01
CA GLY A 187 -17.00 10.14 -1.97
C GLY A 187 -15.49 9.93 -1.82
N PHE A 188 -14.84 9.32 -2.81
CA PHE A 188 -13.40 9.09 -2.88
C PHE A 188 -12.62 10.20 -3.64
N ALA A 189 -13.26 11.34 -3.92
CA ALA A 189 -12.61 12.51 -4.48
C ALA A 189 -11.36 12.88 -3.66
N GLY A 190 -10.19 12.94 -4.30
CA GLY A 190 -8.90 13.25 -3.66
C GLY A 190 -8.29 12.11 -2.81
N VAL A 191 -9.04 11.04 -2.55
CA VAL A 191 -8.59 9.88 -1.76
C VAL A 191 -7.79 8.89 -2.62
N MET A 192 -8.17 8.70 -3.88
CA MET A 192 -7.48 7.81 -4.80
C MET A 192 -7.62 8.29 -6.24
N ARG A 193 -6.66 7.91 -7.09
CA ARG A 193 -6.75 8.11 -8.54
C ARG A 193 -7.62 7.03 -9.19
N PRO A 194 -8.09 7.25 -10.44
CA PRO A 194 -8.75 6.22 -11.23
C PRO A 194 -7.96 4.90 -11.26
N VAL A 195 -8.70 3.79 -11.24
CA VAL A 195 -8.15 2.42 -11.28
C VAL A 195 -8.89 1.62 -12.34
N GLN A 196 -8.13 0.98 -13.22
CA GLN A 196 -8.66 0.08 -14.23
C GLN A 196 -7.87 -1.21 -14.23
N THR A 197 -8.53 -2.34 -14.17
CA THR A 197 -7.90 -3.66 -14.22
C THR A 197 -8.19 -4.35 -15.56
N SER A 198 -7.42 -5.38 -15.85
CA SER A 198 -7.60 -6.27 -17.00
C SER A 198 -7.15 -7.68 -16.65
N CYS A 199 -7.47 -8.68 -17.47
CA CYS A 199 -6.89 -10.02 -17.36
C CYS A 199 -5.34 -10.03 -17.36
N LEU A 200 -4.69 -9.01 -17.97
CA LEU A 200 -3.23 -8.89 -18.05
C LEU A 200 -2.62 -8.02 -16.93
N ASP A 201 -3.46 -7.31 -16.17
CA ASP A 201 -3.07 -6.40 -15.10
C ASP A 201 -4.13 -6.42 -13.98
N HIS A 202 -3.82 -7.16 -12.92
CA HIS A 202 -4.65 -7.28 -11.71
C HIS A 202 -4.33 -6.21 -10.66
N MET A 203 -3.37 -5.31 -10.91
CA MET A 203 -3.02 -4.22 -10.01
C MET A 203 -3.82 -2.96 -10.36
N GLY A 204 -3.83 -2.61 -11.65
CA GLY A 204 -4.66 -1.55 -12.23
C GLY A 204 -4.26 -0.09 -11.92
N SER A 205 -3.32 0.12 -11.00
CA SER A 205 -2.66 1.42 -10.80
C SER A 205 -1.34 1.25 -10.06
N SER A 206 -0.30 1.95 -10.51
CA SER A 206 1.01 2.04 -9.87
C SER A 206 1.29 3.42 -9.26
N TRP A 207 0.23 4.16 -8.92
CA TRP A 207 0.35 5.48 -8.30
C TRP A 207 0.41 5.39 -6.77
N VAL A 208 1.36 6.12 -6.19
CA VAL A 208 1.59 6.23 -4.75
C VAL A 208 1.76 7.70 -4.35
N ARG A 209 1.65 7.99 -3.06
CA ARG A 209 1.99 9.29 -2.45
C ARG A 209 2.94 9.07 -1.29
N VAL A 210 3.59 10.14 -0.84
CA VAL A 210 4.34 10.15 0.41
C VAL A 210 3.59 11.02 1.40
N HIS A 211 3.49 10.54 2.63
CA HIS A 211 3.10 11.35 3.77
C HIS A 211 4.22 11.43 4.79
N THR A 212 4.20 12.49 5.59
CA THR A 212 5.17 12.75 6.64
C THR A 212 4.45 12.92 7.96
N TRP A 213 5.01 12.30 9.00
CA TRP A 213 4.52 12.44 10.37
C TRP A 213 4.97 13.79 10.95
N ASP A 214 4.03 14.63 11.39
CA ASP A 214 4.35 15.96 11.93
C ASP A 214 4.65 15.96 13.45
N GLY A 215 4.56 14.80 14.10
CA GLY A 215 4.63 14.62 15.55
C GLY A 215 3.31 14.11 16.14
N ALA A 216 2.19 14.39 15.47
CA ALA A 216 0.85 14.04 15.94
C ALA A 216 -0.07 13.43 14.88
N LYS A 217 0.12 13.74 13.59
CA LYS A 217 -0.68 13.22 12.48
C LYS A 217 0.13 13.10 11.19
N TRP A 218 -0.41 12.31 10.26
CA TRP A 218 0.09 12.20 8.89
C TRP A 218 -0.41 13.37 8.04
N ASN A 219 0.49 13.96 7.26
CA ASN A 219 0.16 14.93 6.22
C ASN A 219 0.82 14.51 4.91
N PHE A 220 0.11 14.61 3.78
CA PHE A 220 0.75 14.39 2.48
C PHE A 220 1.87 15.42 2.26
N SER A 221 3.04 14.93 1.89
CA SER A 221 4.26 15.72 1.65
C SER A 221 4.72 15.64 0.19
N SER A 222 3.96 14.92 -0.64
CA SER A 222 4.16 14.88 -2.08
C SER A 222 2.84 14.90 -2.83
N ASP A 223 2.94 15.25 -4.11
CA ASP A 223 1.95 14.85 -5.10
C ASP A 223 2.06 13.34 -5.39
N TRP A 224 1.52 12.92 -6.52
CA TRP A 224 1.49 11.54 -6.96
C TRP A 224 2.80 11.14 -7.67
N TYR A 225 3.36 10.00 -7.26
CA TYR A 225 4.43 9.32 -7.97
C TYR A 225 3.88 8.09 -8.68
N GLN A 226 4.34 7.86 -9.91
CA GLN A 226 4.03 6.63 -10.64
C GLN A 226 5.26 5.73 -10.65
N ALA A 227 5.05 4.44 -10.42
CA ALA A 227 6.12 3.47 -10.60
C ALA A 227 6.51 3.36 -12.09
N ASP A 228 7.80 3.16 -12.34
CA ASP A 228 8.32 3.05 -13.70
C ASP A 228 8.17 1.61 -14.23
N GLU A 229 7.09 1.43 -15.00
CA GLU A 229 6.69 0.16 -15.61
C GLU A 229 7.71 -0.39 -16.60
N LYS A 230 8.61 0.43 -17.16
CA LYS A 230 9.65 -0.06 -18.07
C LYS A 230 10.61 -1.02 -17.35
N VAL A 231 10.79 -0.83 -16.04
CA VAL A 231 11.58 -1.71 -15.18
C VAL A 231 10.70 -2.80 -14.56
N LEU A 232 9.53 -2.43 -14.04
CA LEU A 232 8.69 -3.38 -13.29
C LEU A 232 8.04 -4.44 -14.17
N ARG A 233 7.51 -4.08 -15.35
CA ARG A 233 6.76 -5.01 -16.18
C ARG A 233 7.61 -6.21 -16.63
N PRO A 234 8.86 -6.07 -17.11
CA PRO A 234 9.71 -7.22 -17.41
C PRO A 234 9.95 -8.14 -16.21
N MET A 235 10.17 -7.57 -15.02
CA MET A 235 10.37 -8.34 -13.80
C MET A 235 9.12 -9.13 -13.39
N VAL A 236 7.93 -8.52 -13.50
CA VAL A 236 6.63 -9.17 -13.25
C VAL A 236 6.38 -10.31 -14.24
N MET A 237 6.67 -10.09 -15.53
CA MET A 237 6.51 -11.11 -16.56
C MET A 237 7.47 -12.29 -16.34
N LEU A 238 8.72 -12.03 -15.97
CA LEU A 238 9.69 -13.06 -15.64
C LEU A 238 9.26 -13.88 -14.42
N ALA A 239 8.84 -13.21 -13.34
CA ALA A 239 8.41 -13.87 -12.11
C ALA A 239 7.13 -14.70 -12.31
N SER A 240 6.13 -14.16 -13.00
CA SER A 240 4.88 -14.87 -13.28
C SER A 240 5.09 -16.05 -14.24
N GLY A 241 5.95 -15.92 -15.25
CA GLY A 241 6.33 -17.00 -16.16
C GLY A 241 7.02 -18.15 -15.43
N ARG A 242 8.02 -17.86 -14.59
CA ARG A 242 8.70 -18.86 -13.77
C ARG A 242 7.73 -19.59 -12.84
N TYR A 243 6.85 -18.84 -12.17
CA TYR A 243 5.84 -19.44 -11.30
C TYR A 243 4.91 -20.37 -12.08
N ALA A 244 4.47 -19.98 -13.28
CA ALA A 244 3.62 -20.82 -14.12
C ALA A 244 4.33 -22.12 -14.53
N GLU A 245 5.61 -22.05 -14.91
CA GLU A 245 6.41 -23.23 -15.23
C GLU A 245 6.58 -24.17 -14.02
N GLU A 246 7.02 -23.63 -12.88
CA GLU A 246 7.22 -24.39 -11.64
C GLU A 246 5.95 -25.08 -11.15
N LYS A 247 4.80 -24.41 -11.31
CA LYS A 247 3.49 -24.92 -10.89
C LYS A 247 2.75 -25.67 -12.00
N LYS A 248 3.36 -25.84 -13.18
CA LYS A 248 2.75 -26.48 -14.36
C LYS A 248 1.39 -25.86 -14.72
N LEU A 249 1.29 -24.54 -14.60
CA LEU A 249 0.11 -23.77 -14.95
C LEU A 249 0.22 -23.29 -16.39
N THR A 250 -0.87 -23.42 -17.15
CA THR A 250 -0.97 -22.84 -18.49
C THR A 250 -1.49 -21.41 -18.36
N PRO A 251 -0.74 -20.37 -18.79
CA PRO A 251 -1.24 -19.00 -18.83
C PRO A 251 -2.51 -18.90 -19.68
N ARG A 252 -3.46 -18.05 -19.26
CA ARG A 252 -4.71 -17.85 -20.00
C ARG A 252 -4.44 -17.27 -21.39
N THR A 253 -5.17 -17.76 -22.39
CA THR A 253 -5.19 -17.15 -23.72
C THR A 253 -6.01 -15.85 -23.73
N PRO A 254 -5.82 -14.97 -24.73
CA PRO A 254 -6.68 -13.80 -24.91
C PRO A 254 -8.18 -14.12 -24.99
N GLU A 255 -8.55 -15.30 -25.52
CA GLU A 255 -9.93 -15.77 -25.61
C GLU A 255 -10.48 -16.12 -24.23
N GLN A 256 -9.69 -16.82 -23.41
CA GLN A 256 -10.05 -17.13 -22.02
C GLN A 256 -10.11 -15.87 -21.15
N CYS A 257 -9.41 -14.79 -21.52
CA CYS A 257 -9.54 -13.49 -20.88
C CYS A 257 -10.88 -12.78 -21.16
N LYS A 258 -11.59 -13.13 -22.24
CA LYS A 258 -12.87 -12.51 -22.62
C LYS A 258 -14.10 -13.17 -21.97
N GLN A 259 -13.93 -14.40 -21.48
CA GLN A 259 -14.97 -15.21 -20.83
C GLN A 259 -15.28 -14.69 -19.43
#